data_AF-A0A820IXC0-F1
#
_entry.id   AF-A0A820IXC0-F1
#
_cell.length_a   1.000
_cell.length_b   1.000
_cell.length_c   1.000
_cell.angle_alpha   90.00
_cell.angle_beta   90.00
_cell.angle_gamma   90.00
#
_symmetry.space_group_name_H-M   'P 1'
#
loop_
_entity.id
_entity.type
_entity.pdbx_description
1 polymer ?
#
loop_
_entity_poly.entity_id
_entity_poly.type
_entity_poly.pdbx_seq_one_letter_code
_entity_poly.pdbx_strand_id
1 'polypeptide(L)'
;TTYHQNPRQLFYSGVTDTSIRHNLSLHISNDNGENWRFVKTIWPGPSAYSSLTILNDQSVGILYEAGTMNPYETLTFTIIYNQTEMKSI
;
A
#
# COMPACT_ATOMS: atom_id res chain seq x y z
N THR A 1 3.77 3.36 -6.45
CA THR A 1 4.67 3.95 -5.43
C THR A 1 4.29 5.40 -5.22
N THR A 2 4.33 5.91 -3.99
CA THR A 2 4.19 7.34 -3.69
C THR A 2 5.30 7.79 -2.72
N TYR A 3 5.59 9.09 -2.71
CA TYR A 3 6.66 9.69 -1.91
C TYR A 3 6.07 10.62 -0.84
N HIS A 4 6.48 10.42 0.40
CA HIS A 4 6.14 11.28 1.53
C HIS A 4 7.35 12.08 1.95
N GLN A 5 7.19 13.40 2.14
CA GLN A 5 8.34 14.30 2.30
C GLN A 5 8.84 14.43 3.75
N ASN A 6 8.08 14.00 4.77
CA ASN A 6 8.49 14.18 6.16
C ASN A 6 7.89 13.12 7.12
N PRO A 7 8.67 12.09 7.52
CA PRO A 7 10.03 11.78 7.05
C PRO A 7 10.08 11.38 5.57
N ARG A 8 11.25 11.48 4.93
CA ARG A 8 11.42 11.04 3.53
C ARG A 8 11.24 9.54 3.43
N GLN A 9 10.10 9.11 2.88
CA GLN A 9 9.75 7.69 2.75
C GLN A 9 9.12 7.42 1.39
N LEU A 10 9.49 6.27 0.81
CA LEU A 10 8.82 5.71 -0.35
C LEU A 10 7.86 4.62 0.11
N PHE A 11 6.61 4.73 -0.33
CA PHE A 11 5.58 3.72 -0.10
C PHE A 11 5.35 2.94 -1.38
N TYR A 12 5.41 1.61 -1.28
CA TYR A 12 5.10 0.67 -2.35
C TYR A 12 3.91 -0.21 -1.96
N SER A 13 2.94 -0.32 -2.86
CA SER A 13 1.84 -1.29 -2.77
C SER A 13 1.98 -2.30 -3.90
N GLY A 14 1.86 -3.58 -3.56
CA GLY A 14 1.89 -4.65 -4.55
C GLY A 14 1.45 -5.99 -3.97
N VAL A 15 1.03 -6.89 -4.85
CA VAL A 15 0.80 -8.30 -4.51
C VAL A 15 2.14 -8.95 -4.13
N THR A 16 2.15 -9.74 -3.07
CA THR A 16 3.37 -10.36 -2.52
C THR A 16 3.42 -11.87 -2.72
N ASP A 17 2.31 -12.48 -3.14
CA ASP A 17 2.30 -13.85 -3.61
C ASP A 17 3.03 -13.93 -4.96
N THR A 18 3.98 -14.87 -5.09
CA THR A 18 4.83 -15.00 -6.27
C THR A 18 4.18 -15.77 -7.42
N SER A 19 3.05 -16.44 -7.15
CA SER A 19 2.40 -17.36 -8.09
C SER A 19 1.05 -16.84 -8.58
N ILE A 20 0.34 -16.10 -7.73
CA ILE A 20 -1.01 -15.60 -8.01
C ILE A 20 -1.19 -14.15 -7.57
N ARG A 21 -2.21 -13.48 -8.14
CA ARG A 21 -2.61 -12.11 -7.77
C ARG A 21 -3.35 -12.10 -6.42
N HIS A 22 -2.57 -12.10 -5.35
CA HIS A 22 -3.04 -12.31 -3.97
C HIS A 22 -2.17 -11.52 -2.99
N ASN A 23 -2.74 -11.20 -1.82
CA ASN A 23 -2.02 -10.62 -0.68
C ASN A 23 -1.40 -9.25 -0.99
N LEU A 24 -2.24 -8.28 -1.37
CA LEU A 24 -1.84 -6.88 -1.54
C LEU A 24 -1.29 -6.34 -0.22
N SER A 25 -0.04 -5.89 -0.24
CA SER A 25 0.69 -5.47 0.94
C SER A 25 1.41 -4.14 0.74
N LEU A 26 1.64 -3.44 1.84
CA LEU A 26 2.37 -2.19 1.91
C LEU A 26 3.82 -2.42 2.35
N HIS A 27 4.75 -1.80 1.64
CA HIS A 27 6.17 -1.74 1.99
C HIS A 27 6.63 -0.29 2.06
N ILE A 28 7.64 -0.05 2.89
CA ILE A 28 8.32 1.24 3.02
C ILE A 28 9.80 1.06 2.70
N SER A 29 10.36 2.04 1.99
CA SER A 29 11.80 2.25 1.87
C SER A 29 12.18 3.61 2.47
N ASN A 30 13.26 3.61 3.25
CA ASN A 30 13.89 4.79 3.83
C ASN A 30 15.22 5.16 3.11
N ASP A 31 15.61 4.38 2.11
CA ASP A 31 16.89 4.43 1.41
C ASP A 31 16.70 4.53 -0.11
N ASN A 32 15.74 5.38 -0.53
CA ASN A 32 15.45 5.68 -1.94
C ASN A 32 15.13 4.46 -2.82
N GLY A 33 14.59 3.40 -2.23
CA GLY A 33 14.12 2.20 -2.93
C GLY A 33 15.14 1.07 -3.01
N GLU A 34 16.28 1.19 -2.32
CA GLU A 34 17.28 0.12 -2.24
C GLU A 34 16.76 -1.08 -1.43
N ASN A 35 16.17 -0.84 -0.26
CA ASN A 35 15.57 -1.88 0.58
C ASN A 35 14.11 -1.59 0.89
N TRP A 36 13.30 -2.65 0.96
CA TRP A 36 11.86 -2.58 1.20
C TRP A 36 11.49 -3.40 2.43
N ARG A 37 10.99 -2.71 3.47
CA ARG A 37 10.49 -3.36 4.68
C ARG A 37 8.98 -3.55 4.58
N PHE A 38 8.52 -4.76 4.87
CA PHE A 38 7.10 -5.04 5.03
C PHE A 38 6.50 -4.21 6.18
N VAL A 39 5.34 -3.63 5.93
CA VAL A 39 4.60 -2.83 6.92
C VAL A 39 3.34 -3.55 7.34
N LYS A 40 2.46 -3.87 6.38
CA LYS A 40 1.20 -4.58 6.65
C LYS A 40 0.58 -5.15 5.37
N THR A 41 -0.28 -6.14 5.55
CA THR A 41 -1.23 -6.58 4.53
C THR A 41 -2.39 -5.60 4.45
N ILE A 42 -2.74 -5.15 3.23
CA ILE A 42 -3.88 -4.29 2.94
C ILE A 42 -5.11 -5.15 2.64
N TRP A 43 -4.92 -6.20 1.83
CA TRP A 43 -5.96 -7.18 1.53
C TRP A 43 -5.33 -8.58 1.43
N PRO A 44 -5.71 -9.53 2.29
CA PRO A 44 -5.09 -10.85 2.29
C PRO A 44 -5.56 -11.73 1.14
N GLY A 45 -6.67 -11.37 0.45
CA GLY A 45 -7.35 -12.12 -0.60
C GLY A 45 -6.94 -11.76 -2.04
N PRO A 46 -7.64 -12.33 -3.06
CA PRO A 46 -7.45 -11.96 -4.46
C PRO A 46 -7.44 -10.45 -4.63
N SER A 47 -6.33 -9.93 -5.17
CA SER A 47 -6.11 -8.50 -5.35
C SER A 47 -5.18 -8.25 -6.51
N ALA A 48 -5.35 -7.13 -7.20
CA ALA A 48 -4.67 -6.85 -8.46
C ALA A 48 -4.09 -5.43 -8.50
N TYR A 49 -4.54 -4.59 -9.43
CA TYR A 49 -3.96 -3.26 -9.59
C TYR A 49 -4.21 -2.42 -8.34
N SER A 50 -3.25 -1.53 -8.04
CA SER A 50 -3.37 -0.57 -6.96
C SER A 50 -2.67 0.74 -7.30
N SER A 51 -3.14 1.83 -6.70
CA SER A 51 -2.54 3.15 -6.81
C SER A 51 -2.57 3.85 -5.45
N LEU A 52 -1.43 4.42 -5.07
CA LEU A 52 -1.26 5.15 -3.82
C LEU A 52 -1.35 6.65 -4.08
N THR A 53 -1.87 7.39 -3.10
CA THR A 53 -1.84 8.85 -3.10
C THR A 53 -1.59 9.39 -1.69
N ILE A 54 -1.04 10.59 -1.61
CA ILE A 54 -0.98 11.37 -0.37
C ILE A 54 -2.19 12.31 -0.37
N LEU A 55 -2.96 12.32 0.71
CA LEU A 55 -4.11 13.19 0.89
C LEU A 55 -3.69 14.54 1.50
N ASN A 56 -4.60 15.53 1.48
CA ASN A 56 -4.33 16.89 1.97
C ASN A 56 -3.94 16.94 3.46
N ASP A 57 -4.44 15.99 4.25
CA ASP A 57 -4.08 15.83 5.67
C ASP A 57 -2.80 15.01 5.87
N GLN A 58 -2.04 14.74 4.81
CA GLN A 58 -0.82 13.91 4.77
C GLN A 58 -1.03 12.43 5.06
N SER A 59 -2.27 11.95 5.16
CA SER A 59 -2.54 10.51 5.22
C SER A 59 -2.26 9.83 3.87
N VAL A 60 -1.97 8.52 3.92
CA VAL A 60 -1.73 7.70 2.73
C VAL A 60 -3.03 6.98 2.36
N GLY A 61 -3.59 7.35 1.21
CA GLY A 61 -4.72 6.69 0.59
C GLY A 61 -4.28 5.64 -0.43
N ILE A 62 -5.09 4.61 -0.61
CA ILE A 62 -4.92 3.61 -1.66
C ILE A 62 -6.25 3.33 -2.37
N LEU A 63 -6.20 3.26 -3.69
CA LEU A 63 -7.24 2.68 -4.54
C LEU A 63 -6.75 1.32 -5.06
N TYR A 64 -7.53 0.26 -4.93
CA TYR A 64 -7.10 -1.09 -5.33
C TYR A 64 -8.24 -1.99 -5.78
N GLU A 65 -7.91 -2.95 -6.65
CA GLU A 65 -8.79 -4.04 -7.05
C GLU A 65 -8.72 -5.20 -6.03
N ALA A 66 -9.88 -5.71 -5.61
CA ALA A 66 -9.97 -6.82 -4.68
C ALA A 66 -11.23 -7.66 -4.88
N GLY A 67 -11.18 -8.91 -4.43
CA GLY A 67 -12.35 -9.79 -4.42
C GLY A 67 -12.19 -11.00 -3.51
N THR A 68 -13.20 -11.86 -3.56
CA THR A 68 -13.30 -13.10 -2.78
C THR A 68 -12.93 -14.35 -3.60
N MET A 69 -13.34 -14.41 -4.87
CA MET A 69 -13.02 -15.50 -5.79
C MET A 69 -12.01 -15.10 -6.87
N ASN A 70 -12.10 -13.87 -7.36
CA ASN A 70 -11.19 -13.31 -8.37
C ASN A 70 -10.80 -11.87 -8.01
N PRO A 71 -9.63 -11.38 -8.46
CA PRO A 71 -9.10 -10.11 -7.97
C PRO A 71 -9.78 -8.86 -8.59
N TYR A 72 -10.71 -9.03 -9.53
CA TYR A 72 -11.32 -7.93 -10.32
C TYR A 72 -12.79 -7.65 -9.93
N GLU A 73 -13.22 -8.08 -8.74
CA GLU A 73 -14.62 -7.97 -8.30
C GLU A 73 -15.00 -6.57 -7.86
N THR A 74 -14.12 -5.89 -7.13
CA THR A 74 -14.38 -4.58 -6.54
C THR A 74 -13.21 -3.63 -6.74
N LEU A 75 -13.51 -2.34 -6.80
CA LEU A 75 -12.54 -1.26 -6.73
C LEU A 75 -12.74 -0.52 -5.42
N THR A 76 -11.78 -0.62 -4.51
CA THR A 76 -11.89 -0.14 -3.13
C THR A 76 -10.91 1.00 -2.86
N PHE A 77 -11.39 2.07 -2.23
CA PHE A 77 -10.55 3.13 -1.68
C PHE A 77 -10.51 3.06 -0.15
N THR A 78 -9.33 3.19 0.45
CA THR A 78 -9.19 3.30 1.91
C THR A 78 -7.95 4.10 2.32
N ILE A 79 -7.93 4.57 3.56
CA ILE A 79 -6.76 5.19 4.19
C ILE A 79 -5.98 4.08 4.90
N ILE A 80 -4.73 3.88 4.50
CA ILE A 80 -3.86 2.82 5.06
C ILE A 80 -2.81 3.36 6.03
N TYR A 81 -2.68 4.68 6.13
CA TYR A 81 -1.75 5.28 7.06
C TYR A 81 -2.26 6.67 7.45
N ASN A 82 -2.57 6.87 8.72
CA ASN A 82 -2.99 8.18 9.25
C ASN A 82 -1.82 8.94 9.88
N GLN A 83 -1.98 10.25 10.11
CA GLN A 83 -0.88 11.07 10.66
C GLN A 83 -0.33 10.57 12.00
N THR A 84 -1.20 10.02 12.85
CA THR A 84 -0.80 9.54 14.17
C THR A 84 0.12 8.34 14.07
N GLU A 85 -0.17 7.42 13.15
CA GLU A 85 0.68 6.27 12.84
C GLU A 85 2.03 6.71 12.25
N MET A 86 2.08 7.76 11.41
CA MET A 86 3.33 8.19 10.75
C MET A 86 4.37 8.73 11.71
N LYS A 87 3.96 9.26 12.86
CA LYS A 87 4.88 9.79 13.88
C LYS A 87 5.59 8.69 14.69
N SER A 88 5.21 7.43 14.50
CA SER A 88 5.68 6.29 15.29
C SER A 88 6.70 5.42 14.56
N ILE A 89 7.09 5.80 13.34
CA ILE A 89 8.08 5.15 12.48
C ILE A 89 9.31 6.04 12.35
#